data_AF-A0A9W9B1S6-F1
#
_entry.id   AF-A0A9W9B1S6-F1
#
_cell.length_a   1.000
_cell.length_b   1.000
_cell.length_c   1.000
_cell.angle_alpha   90.00
_cell.angle_beta   90.00
_cell.angle_gamma   90.00
#
_symmetry.space_group_name_H-M   'P 1'
#
loop_
_entity.id
_entity.type
_entity.pdbx_description
1 polymer ?
#
loop_
_entity_poly.entity_id
_entity_poly.type
_entity_poly.pdbx_seq_one_letter_code
_entity_poly.pdbx_strand_id
1 'polypeptide(L)'
;MHKDGISSKRHVDGPGVWVSCVRGKERQTVGELYDLFHSVAADLWPIEDTHLLKNSPEDTETHESSEVSIEEQINAEVIAIKRPKSEQKFASCQTNTSCVVFISCKSPVDPVQLVESHIQNVKSTGAARTRYTHRFVPVSATCYTDLSDMQTLCKSVLQSYLAKYDETSTHTYKIELRMRNHTNLTRSAVIEAIAECVPDRCKVNLTNPELFLLVEIFKSVCGMSVTTNYYTLHKYNVTELANDYAQKVELEEGSRVSVM
;
A
#
# COMPACT_ATOMS: atom_id res chain seq x y z
N MET A 1 -25.93 20.16 -26.80
CA MET A 1 -25.17 20.91 -25.77
C MET A 1 -24.21 19.93 -25.11
N HIS A 2 -22.93 20.03 -25.44
CA HIS A 2 -21.87 19.20 -24.88
C HIS A 2 -21.64 19.64 -23.41
N LYS A 3 -21.72 18.71 -22.46
CA LYS A 3 -21.26 18.94 -21.09
C LYS A 3 -19.88 18.32 -20.96
N ASP A 4 -18.87 19.16 -20.92
CA ASP A 4 -17.49 18.80 -20.66
C ASP A 4 -17.38 18.04 -19.33
N GLY A 5 -16.87 16.81 -19.43
CA GLY A 5 -16.48 16.00 -18.28
C GLY A 5 -15.23 16.60 -17.64
N ILE A 6 -15.40 17.53 -16.72
CA ILE A 6 -14.34 17.98 -15.83
C ILE A 6 -14.01 16.80 -14.91
N SER A 7 -12.96 16.05 -15.26
CA SER A 7 -12.30 15.13 -14.34
C SER A 7 -11.72 15.95 -13.20
N SER A 8 -12.45 16.05 -12.09
CA SER A 8 -11.95 16.70 -10.88
C SER A 8 -10.70 15.95 -10.45
N LYS A 9 -9.56 16.64 -10.45
CA LYS A 9 -8.28 16.08 -10.00
C LYS A 9 -8.46 15.61 -8.55
N ARG A 10 -8.22 14.33 -8.29
CA ARG A 10 -8.33 13.77 -6.93
C ARG A 10 -7.12 14.21 -6.10
N HIS A 11 -7.42 14.83 -4.98
CA HIS A 11 -6.45 15.17 -3.94
C HIS A 11 -6.15 13.93 -3.10
N VAL A 12 -5.03 13.95 -2.36
CA VAL A 12 -4.70 12.87 -1.42
C VAL A 12 -5.63 12.96 -0.23
N ASP A 13 -6.43 11.92 -0.02
CA ASP A 13 -7.36 11.81 1.09
C ASP A 13 -7.71 10.32 1.33
N GLY A 14 -8.01 10.00 2.58
CA GLY A 14 -8.41 8.67 3.05
C GLY A 14 -7.28 7.63 3.10
N PRO A 15 -7.66 6.35 3.30
CA PRO A 15 -6.71 5.24 3.27
C PRO A 15 -6.05 5.10 1.91
N GLY A 16 -4.78 4.70 1.89
CA GLY A 16 -4.07 4.50 0.64
C GLY A 16 -2.61 4.13 0.82
N VAL A 17 -1.85 4.22 -0.27
CA VAL A 17 -0.44 3.85 -0.28
C VAL A 17 0.36 4.94 -0.97
N TRP A 18 1.33 5.50 -0.25
CA TRP A 18 2.40 6.29 -0.84
C TRP A 18 3.40 5.36 -1.50
N VAL A 19 3.76 5.64 -2.75
CA VAL A 19 4.76 4.86 -3.47
C VAL A 19 5.84 5.79 -3.99
N SER A 20 7.09 5.53 -3.62
CA SER A 20 8.23 6.20 -4.25
C SER A 20 8.72 5.40 -5.44
N CYS A 21 9.06 6.07 -6.54
CA CYS A 21 9.48 5.46 -7.78
C CYS A 21 10.60 6.24 -8.48
N VAL A 22 11.14 5.65 -9.55
CA VAL A 22 12.14 6.28 -10.43
C VAL A 22 11.59 7.59 -11.01
N ARG A 23 12.42 8.63 -10.97
CA ARG A 23 12.07 9.96 -11.52
C ARG A 23 11.60 9.88 -12.97
N GLY A 24 10.46 10.49 -13.28
CA GLY A 24 9.91 10.52 -14.64
C GLY A 24 9.23 9.22 -15.07
N LYS A 25 9.07 8.25 -14.16
CA LYS A 25 8.36 6.98 -14.39
C LYS A 25 7.05 6.89 -13.61
N GLU A 26 6.56 7.99 -13.07
CA GLU A 26 5.36 8.04 -12.21
C GLU A 26 4.14 7.46 -12.92
N ARG A 27 3.95 7.75 -14.21
CA ARG A 27 2.82 7.22 -14.99
C ARG A 27 2.92 5.71 -15.19
N GLN A 28 4.10 5.20 -15.52
CA GLN A 28 4.35 3.76 -15.65
C GLN A 28 4.16 3.05 -14.32
N THR A 29 4.70 3.61 -13.23
CA THR A 29 4.48 3.12 -11.87
C THR A 29 3.00 3.03 -11.54
N VAL A 30 2.19 4.05 -11.85
CA VAL A 30 0.74 3.99 -11.59
C VAL A 30 0.10 2.80 -12.31
N GLY A 31 0.44 2.55 -13.59
CA GLY A 31 -0.04 1.37 -14.32
C GLY A 31 0.33 0.06 -13.63
N GLU A 32 1.62 -0.13 -13.33
CA GLU A 32 2.13 -1.34 -12.63
C GLU A 32 1.46 -1.54 -11.26
N LEU A 33 1.19 -0.46 -10.53
CA LEU A 33 0.52 -0.50 -9.23
C LEU A 33 -0.95 -0.93 -9.34
N TYR A 34 -1.66 -0.53 -10.40
CA TYR A 34 -3.03 -0.99 -10.61
C TYR A 34 -3.06 -2.50 -10.82
N ASP A 35 -2.21 -3.04 -11.68
CA ASP A 35 -2.18 -4.49 -11.94
C ASP A 35 -1.77 -5.26 -10.69
N LEU A 36 -0.73 -4.78 -10.00
CA LEU A 36 -0.25 -5.37 -8.76
C LEU A 36 -1.33 -5.36 -7.67
N PHE A 37 -1.93 -4.21 -7.39
CA PHE A 37 -2.89 -4.06 -6.30
C PHE A 37 -4.19 -4.81 -6.56
N HIS A 38 -4.67 -4.85 -7.81
CA HIS A 38 -5.82 -5.69 -8.14
C HIS A 38 -5.53 -7.18 -7.94
N SER A 39 -4.33 -7.64 -8.32
CA SER A 39 -3.91 -9.03 -8.10
C SER A 39 -3.88 -9.36 -6.60
N VAL A 40 -3.17 -8.58 -5.79
CA VAL A 40 -3.07 -8.84 -4.34
C VAL A 40 -4.44 -8.71 -3.66
N ALA A 41 -5.27 -7.76 -4.09
CA ALA A 41 -6.61 -7.57 -3.51
C ALA A 41 -7.60 -8.67 -3.92
N ALA A 42 -7.42 -9.33 -5.06
CA ALA A 42 -8.23 -10.49 -5.43
C ALA A 42 -7.94 -11.68 -4.51
N ASP A 43 -6.68 -11.85 -4.09
CA ASP A 43 -6.27 -12.91 -3.17
C ASP A 43 -6.75 -12.65 -1.73
N LEU A 44 -6.65 -11.40 -1.25
CA LEU A 44 -6.99 -11.03 0.13
C LEU A 44 -8.48 -10.78 0.36
N TRP A 45 -9.16 -10.21 -0.64
CA TRP A 45 -10.58 -9.86 -0.56
C TRP A 45 -11.30 -10.37 -1.82
N PRO A 46 -11.42 -11.71 -1.97
CA PRO A 46 -12.16 -12.32 -3.06
C PRO A 46 -13.60 -11.82 -3.02
N ILE A 47 -14.15 -11.50 -4.18
CA ILE A 47 -15.56 -11.18 -4.29
C ILE A 47 -16.28 -12.51 -4.22
N GLU A 48 -17.06 -12.74 -3.16
CA GLU A 48 -18.04 -13.83 -3.15
C GLU A 48 -19.11 -13.49 -4.19
N ASP A 49 -19.03 -14.10 -5.37
CA ASP A 49 -20.03 -13.97 -6.44
C ASP A 49 -21.36 -14.61 -6.02
N THR A 50 -22.07 -13.99 -5.09
CA THR A 50 -23.46 -14.36 -4.74
C THR A 50 -24.47 -13.86 -5.78
N HIS A 51 -24.02 -13.24 -6.87
CA HIS A 51 -24.88 -12.65 -7.90
C HIS A 51 -24.73 -13.21 -9.32
N LEU A 52 -23.79 -14.14 -9.57
CA LEU A 52 -23.64 -14.78 -10.90
C LEU A 52 -24.44 -16.08 -11.08
N LEU A 53 -25.00 -16.66 -10.00
CA LEU A 53 -25.78 -17.92 -10.05
C LEU A 53 -27.27 -17.76 -10.39
N LYS A 54 -27.73 -16.62 -10.94
CA LYS A 54 -29.15 -16.46 -11.32
C LYS A 54 -29.46 -16.29 -12.80
N ASN A 55 -28.46 -16.22 -13.68
CA ASN A 55 -28.71 -16.07 -15.11
C ASN A 55 -27.84 -17.00 -15.96
N SER A 56 -27.97 -18.32 -15.77
CA SER A 56 -27.55 -19.27 -16.81
C SER A 56 -28.81 -19.91 -17.39
N PRO A 57 -29.21 -19.54 -18.62
CA PRO A 57 -29.94 -20.47 -19.48
C PRO A 57 -28.97 -21.59 -19.83
N GLU A 58 -29.43 -22.83 -19.69
CA GLU A 58 -28.82 -24.01 -20.30
C GLU A 58 -28.56 -23.74 -21.78
N ASP A 59 -27.33 -23.96 -22.25
CA ASP A 59 -27.10 -24.73 -23.47
C ASP A 59 -25.62 -25.09 -23.65
N THR A 60 -25.48 -26.22 -24.35
CA THR A 60 -24.39 -27.20 -24.41
C THR A 60 -23.24 -26.85 -25.37
N GLU A 61 -22.10 -27.55 -25.20
CA GLU A 61 -21.07 -27.96 -26.21
C GLU A 61 -19.73 -27.20 -26.42
N THR A 62 -18.66 -27.80 -25.87
CA THR A 62 -17.37 -28.31 -26.45
C THR A 62 -16.31 -27.48 -27.21
N HIS A 63 -15.03 -27.74 -26.84
CA HIS A 63 -13.72 -27.63 -27.57
C HIS A 63 -13.26 -26.22 -28.05
N GLU A 64 -11.99 -25.77 -28.10
CA GLU A 64 -10.62 -26.22 -27.77
C GLU A 64 -9.71 -24.95 -27.82
N SER A 65 -8.44 -25.08 -27.42
CA SER A 65 -7.37 -24.06 -27.36
C SER A 65 -7.33 -22.97 -28.45
N SER A 66 -7.09 -21.72 -28.08
CA SER A 66 -6.38 -20.75 -28.92
C SER A 66 -5.74 -19.62 -28.11
N GLU A 67 -4.62 -19.10 -28.62
CA GLU A 67 -3.89 -17.93 -28.12
C GLU A 67 -4.84 -16.79 -27.77
N VAL A 68 -4.65 -16.17 -26.60
CA VAL A 68 -5.45 -15.02 -26.15
C VAL A 68 -5.42 -13.96 -27.25
N SER A 69 -6.55 -13.79 -27.93
CA SER A 69 -6.64 -12.89 -29.07
C SER A 69 -6.36 -11.45 -28.61
N ILE A 70 -5.73 -10.65 -29.47
CA ILE A 70 -5.60 -9.19 -29.29
C ILE A 70 -6.98 -8.57 -29.01
N GLU A 71 -8.07 -9.14 -29.55
CA GLU A 71 -9.42 -8.73 -29.22
C GLU A 71 -9.82 -9.00 -27.77
N GLU A 72 -9.35 -10.08 -27.14
CA GLU A 72 -9.62 -10.38 -25.72
C GLU A 72 -8.82 -9.46 -24.79
N GLN A 73 -7.59 -9.10 -25.16
CA GLN A 73 -6.82 -8.07 -24.44
C GLN A 73 -7.45 -6.68 -24.57
N ILE A 74 -7.88 -6.29 -25.78
CA ILE A 74 -8.61 -5.02 -26.00
C ILE A 74 -9.94 -5.04 -25.24
N ASN A 75 -10.65 -6.16 -25.23
CA ASN A 75 -11.92 -6.26 -24.52
C ASN A 75 -11.70 -6.22 -23.00
N ALA A 76 -10.63 -6.82 -22.47
CA ALA A 76 -10.24 -6.68 -21.07
C ALA A 76 -9.90 -5.22 -20.71
N GLU A 77 -9.20 -4.49 -21.58
CA GLU A 77 -8.94 -3.06 -21.40
C GLU A 77 -10.23 -2.22 -21.46
N VAL A 78 -11.15 -2.54 -22.38
CA VAL A 78 -12.46 -1.88 -22.52
C VAL A 78 -13.38 -2.19 -21.33
N ILE A 79 -13.33 -3.41 -20.79
CA ILE A 79 -14.07 -3.82 -19.59
C ILE A 79 -13.51 -3.11 -18.36
N ALA A 80 -12.19 -2.97 -18.23
CA ALA A 80 -11.57 -2.18 -17.16
C ALA A 80 -12.00 -0.70 -17.20
N ILE A 81 -12.20 -0.13 -18.40
CA ILE A 81 -12.71 1.23 -18.59
C ILE A 81 -14.22 1.33 -18.26
N LYS A 82 -14.99 0.25 -18.48
CA LYS A 82 -16.44 0.20 -18.28
C LYS A 82 -16.89 -0.22 -16.87
N ARG A 83 -15.98 -0.65 -15.97
CA ARG A 83 -16.36 -0.96 -14.58
C ARG A 83 -17.01 0.29 -13.94
N PRO A 84 -18.24 0.17 -13.38
CA PRO A 84 -18.89 1.29 -12.73
C PRO A 84 -18.00 1.85 -11.61
N LYS A 85 -18.06 3.18 -11.40
CA LYS A 85 -17.21 3.88 -10.39
C LYS A 85 -17.29 3.30 -8.97
N SER A 86 -18.35 2.55 -8.66
CA SER A 86 -18.55 1.80 -7.41
C SER A 86 -17.60 0.61 -7.26
N GLU A 87 -17.08 0.02 -8.34
CA GLU A 87 -16.21 -1.16 -8.34
C GLU A 87 -14.71 -0.83 -8.36
N GLN A 88 -14.33 0.42 -8.63
CA GLN A 88 -12.92 0.83 -8.61
C GLN A 88 -12.41 0.92 -7.17
N LYS A 89 -11.74 -0.16 -6.71
CA LYS A 89 -11.09 -0.30 -5.40
C LYS A 89 -9.89 0.66 -5.22
N PHE A 90 -9.30 1.13 -6.32
CA PHE A 90 -8.09 1.96 -6.32
C PHE A 90 -8.27 3.23 -7.14
N ALA A 91 -7.71 4.34 -6.68
CA ALA A 91 -7.63 5.57 -7.47
C ALA A 91 -6.30 6.29 -7.28
N SER A 92 -5.64 6.65 -8.38
CA SER A 92 -4.45 7.49 -8.33
C SER A 92 -4.80 8.93 -7.99
N CYS A 93 -4.06 9.52 -7.05
CA CYS A 93 -4.16 10.94 -6.67
C CYS A 93 -2.96 11.73 -7.20
N GLN A 94 -3.19 12.98 -7.59
CA GLN A 94 -2.12 13.83 -8.11
C GLN A 94 -1.29 14.39 -6.96
N THR A 95 0.00 14.04 -6.94
CA THR A 95 0.96 14.56 -5.95
C THR A 95 1.59 15.88 -6.41
N ASN A 96 1.64 16.14 -7.72
CA ASN A 96 2.39 17.24 -8.34
C ASN A 96 3.84 17.32 -7.79
N THR A 97 4.49 16.16 -7.65
CA THR A 97 5.87 16.04 -7.19
C THR A 97 6.49 14.81 -7.83
N SER A 98 7.73 14.93 -8.32
CA SER A 98 8.44 13.82 -8.94
C SER A 98 8.73 12.70 -7.95
N CYS A 99 8.88 11.49 -8.47
CA CYS A 99 9.28 10.28 -7.75
C CYS A 99 8.30 9.79 -6.68
N VAL A 100 7.09 10.34 -6.58
CA VAL A 100 6.11 9.94 -5.58
C VAL A 100 4.68 9.98 -6.14
N VAL A 101 3.96 8.89 -5.93
CA VAL A 101 2.54 8.75 -6.26
C VAL A 101 1.75 8.32 -5.02
N PHE A 102 0.45 8.59 -5.03
CA PHE A 102 -0.47 8.08 -4.02
C PHE A 102 -1.60 7.34 -4.69
N ILE A 103 -1.90 6.13 -4.21
CA ILE A 103 -3.05 5.35 -4.65
C ILE A 103 -4.00 5.22 -3.46
N SER A 104 -5.18 5.85 -3.54
CA SER A 104 -6.22 5.71 -2.52
C SER A 104 -6.87 4.33 -2.61
N CYS A 105 -7.17 3.74 -1.46
CA CYS A 105 -7.85 2.46 -1.32
C CYS A 105 -9.30 2.68 -0.86
N LYS A 106 -10.26 2.02 -1.51
CA LYS A 106 -11.64 1.96 -1.04
C LYS A 106 -11.90 0.67 -0.26
N SER A 107 -12.80 0.76 0.72
CA SER A 107 -13.34 -0.41 1.42
C SER A 107 -13.77 -1.50 0.41
N PRO A 108 -13.47 -2.78 0.66
CA PRO A 108 -12.91 -3.34 1.90
C PRO A 108 -11.36 -3.36 1.98
N VAL A 109 -10.65 -2.72 1.05
CA VAL A 109 -9.18 -2.80 0.99
C VAL A 109 -8.54 -2.08 2.17
N ASP A 110 -7.83 -2.83 3.01
CA ASP A 110 -6.91 -2.30 4.01
C ASP A 110 -5.51 -2.10 3.37
N PRO A 111 -5.01 -0.86 3.27
CA PRO A 111 -3.72 -0.58 2.65
C PRO A 111 -2.53 -1.21 3.40
N VAL A 112 -2.60 -1.38 4.72
CA VAL A 112 -1.54 -2.03 5.50
C VAL A 112 -1.47 -3.50 5.14
N GLN A 113 -2.60 -4.21 5.13
CA GLN A 113 -2.65 -5.62 4.74
C GLN A 113 -2.25 -5.84 3.28
N LEU A 114 -2.69 -4.96 2.38
CA LEU A 114 -2.32 -4.98 0.96
C LEU A 114 -0.81 -4.89 0.78
N VAL A 115 -0.17 -3.92 1.43
CA VAL A 115 1.28 -3.72 1.32
C VAL A 115 2.03 -4.84 2.02
N GLU A 116 1.66 -5.24 3.24
CA GLU A 116 2.33 -6.32 3.97
C GLU A 116 2.29 -7.64 3.20
N SER A 117 1.14 -8.00 2.61
CA SER A 117 1.02 -9.19 1.76
C SER A 117 1.97 -9.13 0.56
N HIS A 118 1.99 -7.99 -0.15
CA HIS A 118 2.92 -7.82 -1.26
C HIS A 118 4.39 -7.92 -0.81
N ILE A 119 4.75 -7.24 0.27
CA ILE A 119 6.11 -7.22 0.79
C ILE A 119 6.58 -8.61 1.22
N GLN A 120 5.70 -9.42 1.83
CA GLN A 120 6.03 -10.81 2.14
C GLN A 120 6.23 -11.65 0.89
N ASN A 121 5.41 -11.45 -0.15
CA ASN A 121 5.60 -12.11 -1.44
C ASN A 121 6.94 -11.75 -2.09
N VAL A 122 7.36 -10.48 -2.05
CA VAL A 122 8.69 -10.08 -2.56
C VAL A 122 9.79 -10.73 -1.73
N LYS A 123 9.66 -10.76 -0.41
CA LYS A 123 10.64 -11.39 0.47
C LYS A 123 10.81 -12.89 0.21
N SER A 124 9.73 -13.59 -0.11
CA SER A 124 9.75 -15.05 -0.33
C SER A 124 10.12 -15.46 -1.76
N THR A 125 9.87 -14.61 -2.75
CA THR A 125 10.05 -14.95 -4.18
C THR A 125 11.10 -14.12 -4.90
N GLY A 126 11.53 -12.99 -4.32
CA GLY A 126 12.33 -11.97 -5.02
C GLY A 126 11.56 -11.17 -6.08
N ALA A 127 10.31 -11.52 -6.38
CA ALA A 127 9.55 -10.92 -7.47
C ALA A 127 8.80 -9.65 -7.03
N ALA A 128 9.43 -8.48 -7.23
CA ALA A 128 8.83 -7.18 -6.92
C ALA A 128 7.59 -6.84 -7.78
N ARG A 129 7.43 -7.47 -8.95
CA ARG A 129 6.33 -7.23 -9.92
C ARG A 129 6.12 -5.75 -10.30
N THR A 130 7.13 -4.93 -10.06
CA THR A 130 7.16 -3.49 -10.35
C THR A 130 8.58 -3.14 -10.77
N ARG A 131 8.74 -2.44 -11.89
CA ARG A 131 10.07 -2.15 -12.47
C ARG A 131 10.65 -0.85 -11.92
N TYR A 132 9.78 0.12 -11.66
CA TYR A 132 10.20 1.47 -11.29
C TYR A 132 9.89 1.84 -9.85
N THR A 133 9.24 0.95 -9.09
CA THR A 133 8.88 1.19 -7.69
C THR A 133 10.05 0.89 -6.77
N HIS A 134 10.28 1.78 -5.80
CA HIS A 134 11.25 1.56 -4.74
C HIS A 134 10.58 1.14 -3.45
N ARG A 135 9.58 1.89 -2.98
CA ARG A 135 9.06 1.71 -1.61
C ARG A 135 7.57 1.98 -1.54
N PHE A 136 6.89 1.15 -0.75
CA PHE A 136 5.49 1.30 -0.39
C PHE A 136 5.39 1.82 1.04
N VAL A 137 4.53 2.81 1.30
CA VAL A 137 4.21 3.25 2.66
C VAL A 137 2.69 3.30 2.79
N PRO A 138 2.08 2.32 3.50
CA PRO A 138 0.64 2.29 3.68
C PRO A 138 0.22 3.39 4.67
N VAL A 139 -0.95 3.99 4.43
CA VAL A 139 -1.61 4.91 5.36
C VAL A 139 -3.02 4.43 5.59
N SER A 140 -3.38 4.20 6.85
CA SER A 140 -4.72 3.74 7.22
C SER A 140 -5.73 4.88 7.16
N ALA A 141 -5.29 6.11 7.45
CA ALA A 141 -6.09 7.32 7.33
C ALA A 141 -5.19 8.56 7.20
N THR A 142 -5.79 9.68 6.78
CA THR A 142 -5.13 10.97 6.58
C THR A 142 -5.85 12.10 7.31
N CYS A 143 -5.13 13.17 7.62
CA CYS A 143 -5.65 14.44 8.11
C CYS A 143 -4.84 15.61 7.54
N TYR A 144 -5.27 16.84 7.82
CA TYR A 144 -4.46 18.02 7.51
C TYR A 144 -3.26 18.11 8.47
N THR A 145 -2.19 18.78 8.06
CA THR A 145 -1.00 18.99 8.90
C THR A 145 -1.22 20.09 9.93
N ASP A 146 -2.14 19.85 10.86
CA ASP A 146 -2.34 20.58 12.10
C ASP A 146 -2.08 19.62 13.28
N LEU A 147 -1.44 20.09 14.36
CA LEU A 147 -1.05 19.22 15.46
C LEU A 147 -2.27 18.57 16.15
N SER A 148 -3.38 19.30 16.31
CA SER A 148 -4.59 18.76 16.94
C SER A 148 -5.24 17.67 16.07
N ASP A 149 -5.30 17.90 14.76
CA ASP A 149 -5.80 16.92 13.79
C ASP A 149 -4.94 15.65 13.78
N MET A 150 -3.61 15.83 13.79
CA MET A 150 -2.64 14.74 13.83
C MET A 150 -2.75 13.92 15.12
N GLN A 151 -2.92 14.57 16.27
CA GLN A 151 -3.14 13.90 17.55
C GLN A 151 -4.43 13.08 17.54
N THR A 152 -5.51 13.63 16.98
CA THR A 152 -6.80 12.94 16.85
C THR A 152 -6.68 11.72 15.93
N LEU A 153 -6.01 11.88 14.79
CA LEU A 153 -5.73 10.78 13.86
C LEU A 153 -4.89 9.68 14.53
N CYS A 154 -3.84 10.06 15.26
CA CYS A 154 -2.96 9.14 15.96
C CYS A 154 -3.74 8.27 16.97
N LYS A 155 -4.58 8.89 17.81
CA LYS A 155 -5.42 8.18 18.77
C LYS A 155 -6.35 7.19 18.08
N SER A 156 -7.02 7.61 17.00
CA SER A 156 -7.91 6.74 16.23
C SER A 156 -7.18 5.55 15.62
N VAL A 157 -6.04 5.77 14.95
CA VAL A 157 -5.25 4.71 14.32
C VAL A 157 -4.69 3.72 15.35
N LEU A 158 -4.15 4.20 16.47
CA LEU A 158 -3.64 3.35 17.54
C LEU A 158 -4.76 2.57 18.23
N GLN A 159 -5.91 3.20 18.51
CA GLN A 159 -7.05 2.53 19.11
C GLN A 159 -7.55 1.40 18.22
N SER A 160 -7.76 1.67 16.93
CA SER A 160 -8.20 0.65 15.96
C SER A 160 -7.18 -0.48 15.83
N TYR A 161 -5.89 -0.18 15.78
CA TYR A 161 -4.85 -1.21 15.67
C TYR A 161 -4.74 -2.06 16.94
N LEU A 162 -4.81 -1.44 18.12
CA LEU A 162 -4.63 -2.13 19.39
C LEU A 162 -5.88 -2.89 19.85
N ALA A 163 -7.05 -2.63 19.26
CA ALA A 163 -8.29 -3.36 19.56
C ALA A 163 -8.21 -4.87 19.25
N LYS A 164 -7.20 -5.32 18.49
CA LYS A 164 -6.94 -6.74 18.24
C LYS A 164 -6.16 -7.46 19.34
N TYR A 165 -5.67 -6.71 20.35
CA TYR A 165 -4.93 -7.25 21.49
C TYR A 165 -5.75 -7.07 22.77
N ASP A 166 -5.50 -7.93 23.75
CA ASP A 166 -6.07 -7.78 25.09
C ASP A 166 -5.61 -6.46 25.74
N GLU A 167 -6.46 -5.82 26.54
CA GLU A 167 -6.17 -4.53 27.14
C GLU A 167 -4.95 -4.55 28.08
N THR A 168 -4.62 -5.72 28.64
CA THR A 168 -3.44 -5.94 29.50
C THR A 168 -2.14 -6.12 28.72
N SER A 169 -2.22 -6.29 27.39
CA SER A 169 -1.05 -6.47 26.52
C SER A 169 -0.21 -5.19 26.51
N THR A 170 1.09 -5.35 26.75
CA THR A 170 2.05 -4.27 26.60
C THR A 170 2.86 -4.46 25.33
N HIS A 171 3.22 -3.36 24.69
CA HIS A 171 3.97 -3.35 23.44
C HIS A 171 5.10 -2.35 23.50
N THR A 172 6.11 -2.55 22.67
CA THR A 172 7.11 -1.51 22.40
C THR A 172 6.87 -0.85 21.06
N TYR A 173 7.10 0.45 20.94
CA TYR A 173 6.86 1.19 19.71
C TYR A 173 7.97 2.16 19.34
N LYS A 174 8.00 2.52 18.05
CA LYS A 174 8.82 3.60 17.49
C LYS A 174 7.99 4.43 16.52
N ILE A 175 8.17 5.76 16.58
CA ILE A 175 7.64 6.69 15.58
C ILE A 175 8.61 6.76 14.41
N GLU A 176 8.18 6.32 13.22
CA GLU A 176 8.93 6.50 11.97
C GLU A 176 8.29 7.67 11.20
N LEU A 177 8.79 8.87 11.47
CA LEU A 177 8.35 10.09 10.80
C LEU A 177 9.14 10.35 9.52
N ARG A 178 8.44 10.62 8.42
CA ARG A 178 8.99 11.21 7.19
C ARG A 178 8.22 12.47 6.81
N MET A 179 8.95 13.49 6.40
CA MET A 179 8.40 14.78 5.99
C MET A 179 8.93 15.13 4.61
N ARG A 180 8.02 15.45 3.68
CA ARG A 180 8.31 15.77 2.29
C ARG A 180 7.56 17.04 1.89
N ASN A 181 8.28 17.99 1.30
CA ASN A 181 7.71 19.26 0.85
C ASN A 181 6.87 19.97 1.93
N HIS A 182 7.31 19.87 3.19
CA HIS A 182 6.65 20.48 4.34
C HIS A 182 7.68 21.25 5.15
N THR A 183 7.37 22.51 5.47
CA THR A 183 8.29 23.44 6.16
C THR A 183 7.66 24.11 7.38
N ASN A 184 6.37 23.90 7.64
CA ASN A 184 5.63 24.63 8.67
C ASN A 184 5.85 24.04 10.07
N LEU A 185 5.92 22.71 10.17
CA LEU A 185 6.15 21.98 11.41
C LEU A 185 7.59 21.46 11.48
N THR A 186 8.17 21.48 12.68
CA THR A 186 9.47 20.86 12.94
C THR A 186 9.30 19.38 13.23
N ARG A 187 10.36 18.60 12.98
CA ARG A 187 10.38 17.16 13.27
C ARG A 187 10.14 16.88 14.76
N SER A 188 10.73 17.68 15.66
CA SER A 188 10.56 17.52 17.11
C SER A 188 9.13 17.78 17.55
N ALA A 189 8.52 18.88 17.10
CA ALA A 189 7.14 19.23 17.45
C ALA A 189 6.15 18.12 17.04
N VAL A 190 6.34 17.54 15.85
CA VAL A 190 5.52 16.41 15.41
C VAL A 190 5.76 15.17 16.30
N ILE A 191 7.01 14.80 16.56
CA ILE A 191 7.31 13.61 17.37
C ILE A 191 6.74 13.75 18.79
N GLU A 192 6.91 14.90 19.41
CA GLU A 192 6.40 15.20 20.76
C GLU A 192 4.87 15.10 20.79
N ALA A 193 4.17 15.79 19.89
CA ALA A 193 2.71 15.77 19.83
C ALA A 193 2.13 14.36 19.60
N ILE A 194 2.79 13.55 18.76
CA ILE A 194 2.38 12.17 18.49
C ILE A 194 2.68 11.26 19.68
N ALA A 195 3.84 11.40 20.34
CA ALA A 195 4.20 10.60 21.50
C ALA A 195 3.22 10.78 22.67
N GLU A 196 2.71 11.99 22.88
CA GLU A 196 1.67 12.29 23.88
C GLU A 196 0.34 11.54 23.66
N CYS A 197 0.10 11.07 22.43
CA CYS A 197 -1.12 10.33 22.09
C CYS A 197 -1.00 8.82 22.25
N VAL A 198 0.21 8.32 22.50
CA VAL A 198 0.46 6.88 22.56
C VAL A 198 0.07 6.36 23.95
N PRO A 199 -0.79 5.31 24.04
CA PRO A 199 -1.23 4.78 25.33
C PRO A 199 -0.08 4.28 26.20
N ASP A 200 -0.23 4.37 27.53
CA ASP A 200 0.82 3.97 28.49
C ASP A 200 1.28 2.51 28.37
N ARG A 201 0.43 1.62 27.85
CA ARG A 201 0.77 0.21 27.57
C ARG A 201 1.74 0.04 26.41
N CYS A 202 1.97 1.08 25.61
CA CYS A 202 2.95 1.11 24.53
C CYS A 202 4.19 1.92 24.96
N LYS A 203 5.32 1.25 25.22
CA LYS A 203 6.57 1.90 25.66
C LYS A 203 7.50 2.20 24.49
N VAL A 204 8.20 3.33 24.54
CA VAL A 204 9.16 3.71 23.48
C VAL A 204 10.35 2.73 23.47
N ASN A 205 10.69 2.20 22.30
CA ASN A 205 11.94 1.47 22.06
C ASN A 205 12.51 1.85 20.68
N LEU A 206 13.60 2.61 20.65
CA LEU A 206 14.16 3.12 19.40
C LEU A 206 15.06 2.11 18.66
N THR A 207 15.45 1.03 19.34
CA THR A 207 16.43 0.04 18.89
C THR A 207 15.75 -1.21 18.33
N ASN A 208 14.83 -1.80 19.11
CA ASN A 208 14.11 -3.02 18.73
C ASN A 208 12.61 -2.92 19.09
N PRO A 209 11.85 -2.05 18.40
CA PRO A 209 10.41 -1.92 18.61
C PRO A 209 9.62 -3.09 18.00
N GLU A 210 8.52 -3.47 18.66
CA GLU A 210 7.51 -4.36 18.09
C GLU A 210 6.64 -3.65 17.05
N LEU A 211 6.23 -2.42 17.37
CA LEU A 211 5.31 -1.62 16.58
C LEU A 211 6.03 -0.41 15.97
N PHE A 212 5.74 -0.13 14.70
CA PHE A 212 6.16 1.09 14.02
C PHE A 212 4.92 1.93 13.72
N LEU A 213 4.85 3.11 14.34
CA LEU A 213 3.87 4.14 13.97
C LEU A 213 4.47 4.94 12.81
N LEU A 214 4.01 4.64 11.59
CA LEU A 214 4.45 5.36 10.40
C LEU A 214 3.70 6.68 10.33
N VAL A 215 4.45 7.78 10.22
CA VAL A 215 3.89 9.13 10.09
C VAL A 215 4.47 9.74 8.81
N GLU A 216 3.64 9.87 7.78
CA GLU A 216 4.03 10.42 6.48
C GLU A 216 3.40 11.80 6.30
N ILE A 217 4.22 12.84 6.32
CA ILE A 217 3.80 14.21 6.01
C ILE A 217 4.24 14.56 4.60
N PHE A 218 3.28 14.87 3.74
CA PHE A 218 3.52 15.34 2.38
C PHE A 218 2.72 16.62 2.13
N LYS A 219 3.42 17.74 1.88
CA LYS A 219 2.80 19.06 1.78
C LYS A 219 1.93 19.32 3.00
N SER A 220 0.62 19.49 2.83
CA SER A 220 -0.33 19.76 3.91
C SER A 220 -1.13 18.54 4.37
N VAL A 221 -0.74 17.33 3.96
CA VAL A 221 -1.41 16.08 4.33
C VAL A 221 -0.50 15.26 5.24
N CYS A 222 -1.06 14.77 6.35
CA CYS A 222 -0.44 13.78 7.22
C CYS A 222 -1.20 12.46 7.12
N GLY A 223 -0.51 11.38 6.80
CA GLY A 223 -1.04 10.01 6.82
C GLY A 223 -0.37 9.18 7.90
N MET A 224 -1.14 8.31 8.55
CA MET A 224 -0.64 7.44 9.61
C MET A 224 -1.09 5.98 9.44
N SER A 225 -0.23 5.06 9.87
CA SER A 225 -0.52 3.63 9.99
C SER A 225 0.37 2.99 11.05
N VAL A 226 -0.02 1.81 11.53
CA VAL A 226 0.78 1.00 12.46
C VAL A 226 1.12 -0.32 11.77
N THR A 227 2.37 -0.72 11.88
CA THR A 227 2.87 -1.97 11.32
C THR A 227 3.89 -2.65 12.26
N THR A 228 4.26 -3.89 11.95
CA THR A 228 5.32 -4.66 12.59
C THR A 228 6.43 -5.00 11.59
N ASN A 229 7.60 -5.45 12.07
CA ASN A 229 8.67 -5.95 11.21
C ASN A 229 9.20 -4.93 10.17
N TYR A 230 8.89 -3.64 10.31
CA TYR A 230 9.16 -2.63 9.28
C TYR A 230 10.65 -2.59 8.88
N TYR A 231 11.57 -2.63 9.86
CA TYR A 231 13.01 -2.61 9.57
C TYR A 231 13.52 -3.91 8.98
N THR A 232 13.03 -5.07 9.45
CA THR A 232 13.43 -6.38 8.91
C THR A 232 12.88 -6.62 7.50
N LEU A 233 11.88 -5.84 7.09
CA LEU A 233 11.31 -5.81 5.75
C LEU A 233 11.82 -4.61 4.92
N HIS A 234 13.05 -4.14 5.19
CA HIS A 234 13.72 -3.04 4.48
C HIS A 234 12.90 -1.76 4.37
N LYS A 235 12.12 -1.49 5.43
CA LYS A 235 11.19 -0.35 5.48
C LYS A 235 10.24 -0.35 4.26
N TYR A 236 9.91 -1.54 3.76
CA TYR A 236 9.13 -1.82 2.55
C TYR A 236 9.76 -1.36 1.24
N ASN A 237 11.09 -1.37 1.16
CA ASN A 237 11.81 -1.18 -0.09
C ASN A 237 11.85 -2.51 -0.87
N VAL A 238 11.09 -2.62 -1.95
CA VAL A 238 11.02 -3.85 -2.76
C VAL A 238 12.29 -4.11 -3.56
N THR A 239 13.04 -3.06 -3.92
CA THR A 239 14.34 -3.21 -4.58
C THR A 239 15.36 -3.84 -3.63
N GLU A 240 15.42 -3.36 -2.38
CA GLU A 240 16.31 -3.92 -1.35
C GLU A 240 15.91 -5.37 -1.02
N LEU A 241 14.62 -5.67 -0.89
CA LEU A 241 14.14 -7.04 -0.63
C LEU A 241 14.48 -8.02 -1.77
N ALA A 242 14.29 -7.61 -3.02
CA ALA A 242 14.62 -8.44 -4.17
C ALA A 242 16.14 -8.70 -4.27
N ASN A 243 16.96 -7.69 -3.97
CA ASN A 243 18.42 -7.83 -3.94
C ASN A 243 18.88 -8.80 -2.84
N ASP A 244 18.31 -8.69 -1.64
CA ASP A 244 18.58 -9.61 -0.53
C ASP A 244 18.20 -11.05 -0.88
N TYR A 245 17.09 -11.24 -1.60
CA TYR A 245 16.68 -12.56 -2.07
C TYR A 245 17.70 -13.14 -3.06
N ALA A 246 18.10 -12.35 -4.07
CA ALA A 246 19.08 -12.78 -5.06
C ALA A 246 20.41 -13.20 -4.41
N GLN A 247 20.92 -12.40 -3.47
CA GLN A 247 22.16 -12.73 -2.74
C GLN A 247 22.04 -14.04 -1.93
N LYS A 248 20.88 -14.31 -1.33
CA LYS A 248 20.64 -15.57 -0.61
C LYS A 248 20.67 -16.76 -1.55
N VAL A 249 20.01 -16.66 -2.70
CA VAL A 249 20.01 -17.74 -3.71
C VAL A 249 21.44 -18.02 -4.21
N GLU A 250 22.22 -16.99 -4.52
CA GLU A 250 23.63 -17.13 -4.93
C GLU A 250 24.50 -17.83 -3.87
N LEU A 251 24.30 -17.49 -2.58
CA LEU A 251 25.03 -18.14 -1.48
C LEU A 251 24.64 -19.60 -1.29
N GLU A 252 23.35 -19.94 -1.43
CA GLU A 252 22.86 -21.31 -1.33
C GLU A 252 23.36 -22.19 -2.50
N GLU A 253 23.36 -21.65 -3.72
CA GLU A 253 23.89 -22.33 -4.90
C GLU A 253 25.41 -22.51 -4.81
N GLY A 254 26.16 -21.47 -4.43
CA GLY A 254 27.61 -21.56 -4.25
C GLY A 254 28.02 -22.54 -3.15
N SER A 255 27.22 -22.66 -2.09
CA SER A 255 27.45 -23.65 -1.02
C SER A 255 27.18 -25.08 -1.49
N ARG A 256 26.16 -25.30 -2.33
CA ARG A 256 25.87 -26.62 -2.92
C ARG A 256 26.97 -27.08 -3.87
N VAL A 257 27.55 -26.16 -4.66
CA VAL A 257 28.65 -26.46 -5.58
C VAL A 257 29.95 -26.76 -4.84
N SER A 258 30.23 -26.13 -3.69
CA SER A 258 31.46 -26.42 -2.90
C SER A 258 31.42 -27.75 -2.11
N VAL A 259 30.25 -28.37 -1.96
CA VAL A 259 30.06 -29.62 -1.20
C VAL A 259 29.99 -30.85 -2.13
N MET A 260 29.93 -30.64 -3.45
CA MET A 260 30.06 -31.68 -4.48
C MET A 260 31.50 -31.81 -4.96
#